data_AF-A0A3M8CK92-F1
#
_entry.id   AF-A0A3M8CK92-F1
#
_cell.length_a   1.000
_cell.length_b   1.000
_cell.length_c   1.000
_cell.angle_alpha   90.00
_cell.angle_beta   90.00
_cell.angle_gamma   90.00
#
_symmetry.space_group_name_H-M   'P 1'
#
loop_
_entity.id
_entity.type
_entity.pdbx_description
1 polymer ?
#
loop_
_entity_poly.entity_id
_entity_poly.type
_entity_poly.pdbx_seq_one_letter_code
_entity_poly.pdbx_strand_id
1 'polypeptide(L)'
;MNISAQAITQYFRSIVAANSHSGIDFKTDAFYILNLEEIIRGQIDQEVSTKIFIEANKSDDERNKVQKNALSVLICMKTVKTIFEAYEKTQDEIDELTGIYFIPAILYRDGKLAYNSSDKKVPWFPREYLQPMVEPKLSVGHVDDVDRFISNHVDRMEQMKTWGDYVTYFKEFYEHVTKAKFEQHEIPSQEDEDSPIELENHAYLFIDRTVNSSFHIMNLYNHLLKVDKPLRLYEQFVSREPAKLVPLLENDLANMKLHSGQMGGEYPLSPSQREAINHFNHMQDGEILAVNGPPGTGKTTLLQSVVADLYVDRALKQEKAPLIVAASTNNQAVTNIITSFGNLNKVGISNLEERWIEGVKSFATYFPSTQKIKEAQQRGYQYTNSTGEYFIANLEAKENIEKSKIKLLHNCNLYFGTDYTELRDCQKKLHDELLFMEAKKQALLILSSDAKRFLGSGTRIDTCLQTLEIEMEHL
;
A
#
# COMPACT_ATOMS: atom_id res chain seq x y z
N MET A 1 -15.08 9.43 13.49
CA MET A 1 -15.33 9.41 12.03
C MET A 1 -16.76 9.87 11.74
N ASN A 2 -17.00 10.70 10.71
CA ASN A 2 -18.35 11.11 10.32
C ASN A 2 -19.17 9.96 9.67
N ILE A 3 -20.50 10.08 9.63
CA ILE A 3 -21.42 9.00 9.18
C ILE A 3 -21.17 8.62 7.72
N SER A 4 -20.93 9.60 6.84
CA SER A 4 -20.68 9.32 5.41
C SER A 4 -19.37 8.55 5.21
N ALA A 5 -18.32 8.93 5.95
CA ALA A 5 -17.03 8.24 5.91
C ALA A 5 -17.17 6.82 6.47
N GLN A 6 -17.90 6.61 7.57
CA GLN A 6 -18.16 5.26 8.11
C GLN A 6 -18.85 4.35 7.09
N ALA A 7 -19.86 4.84 6.37
CA ALA A 7 -20.56 4.07 5.34
C ALA A 7 -19.61 3.67 4.18
N ILE A 8 -18.74 4.58 3.75
CA ILE A 8 -17.75 4.31 2.68
C ILE A 8 -16.65 3.37 3.17
N THR A 9 -16.21 3.50 4.42
CA THR A 9 -15.28 2.55 5.04
C THR A 9 -15.88 1.15 5.13
N GLN A 10 -17.15 1.02 5.50
CA GLN A 10 -17.86 -0.26 5.50
C GLN A 10 -17.92 -0.84 4.09
N TYR A 11 -18.23 -0.02 3.09
CA TYR A 11 -18.23 -0.42 1.68
C TYR A 11 -16.86 -0.95 1.23
N PHE A 12 -15.77 -0.21 1.46
CA PHE A 12 -14.42 -0.66 1.10
C PHE A 12 -14.00 -1.92 1.86
N ARG A 13 -14.34 -2.02 3.15
CA ARG A 13 -14.14 -3.24 3.92
C ARG A 13 -14.84 -4.43 3.27
N SER A 14 -16.11 -4.29 2.90
CA SER A 14 -16.89 -5.35 2.26
C SER A 14 -16.32 -5.76 0.90
N ILE A 15 -15.80 -4.81 0.11
CA ILE A 15 -15.09 -5.14 -1.15
C ILE A 15 -13.85 -5.98 -0.89
N VAL A 16 -13.02 -5.59 0.09
CA VAL A 16 -11.79 -6.35 0.40
C VAL A 16 -12.14 -7.76 0.92
N ALA A 17 -13.21 -7.90 1.69
CA ALA A 17 -13.71 -9.21 2.14
C ALA A 17 -14.18 -10.06 0.94
N ALA A 18 -14.93 -9.45 0.01
CA ALA A 18 -15.41 -10.11 -1.19
C ALA A 18 -14.28 -10.57 -2.12
N ASN A 19 -13.26 -9.74 -2.34
CA ASN A 19 -12.08 -10.08 -3.15
C ASN A 19 -11.23 -11.21 -2.57
N SER A 20 -11.37 -11.51 -1.28
CA SER A 20 -10.71 -12.67 -0.67
C SER A 20 -11.38 -14.00 -1.06
N HIS A 21 -12.54 -13.92 -1.72
CA HIS A 21 -13.43 -15.02 -2.12
C HIS A 21 -13.80 -14.92 -3.61
N SER A 22 -12.87 -14.50 -4.47
CA SER A 22 -13.10 -14.43 -5.92
C SER A 22 -13.27 -15.82 -6.55
N GLY A 23 -13.92 -15.88 -7.71
CA GLY A 23 -13.91 -17.08 -8.57
C GLY A 23 -12.52 -17.37 -9.13
N ILE A 24 -12.35 -18.58 -9.67
CA ILE A 24 -11.15 -19.01 -10.38
C ILE A 24 -11.45 -18.97 -11.88
N ASP A 25 -10.49 -18.50 -12.69
CA ASP A 25 -10.64 -18.43 -14.14
C ASP A 25 -10.18 -19.74 -14.79
N PHE A 26 -11.16 -20.52 -15.29
CA PHE A 26 -10.95 -21.79 -15.98
C PHE A 26 -10.16 -21.64 -17.29
N LYS A 27 -10.06 -20.43 -17.87
CA LYS A 27 -9.33 -20.17 -19.12
C LYS A 27 -7.83 -20.01 -18.88
N THR A 28 -7.42 -19.56 -17.69
CA THR A 28 -6.02 -19.26 -17.37
C THR A 28 -5.37 -20.28 -16.45
N ASP A 29 -6.12 -20.85 -15.51
CA ASP A 29 -5.58 -21.74 -14.49
C ASP A 29 -5.65 -23.21 -14.91
N ALA A 30 -4.58 -23.96 -14.66
CA ALA A 30 -4.58 -25.40 -14.86
C ALA A 30 -5.53 -26.07 -13.87
N PHE A 31 -6.51 -26.81 -14.40
CA PHE A 31 -7.50 -27.52 -13.61
C PHE A 31 -7.48 -29.03 -13.86
N TYR A 32 -8.01 -29.77 -12.88
CA TYR A 32 -8.12 -31.22 -12.93
C TYR A 32 -9.56 -31.63 -12.65
N ILE A 33 -10.12 -32.48 -13.50
CA ILE A 33 -11.49 -32.97 -13.36
C ILE A 33 -11.50 -34.09 -12.32
N LEU A 34 -12.42 -34.00 -11.37
CA LEU A 34 -12.61 -34.97 -10.29
C LEU A 34 -14.06 -35.45 -10.24
N ASN A 35 -14.24 -36.67 -9.72
CA ASN A 35 -15.57 -37.18 -9.40
C ASN A 35 -16.00 -36.69 -8.00
N LEU A 36 -17.27 -36.29 -7.87
CA LEU A 36 -17.88 -35.88 -6.60
C LEU A 36 -17.73 -36.96 -5.51
N GLU A 37 -17.86 -38.24 -5.86
CA GLU A 37 -17.71 -39.35 -4.91
C GLU A 37 -16.30 -39.43 -4.30
N GLU A 38 -15.27 -39.19 -5.10
CA GLU A 38 -13.86 -39.17 -4.67
C GLU A 38 -13.63 -38.04 -3.66
N ILE A 39 -14.17 -36.87 -3.96
CA ILE A 39 -14.06 -35.70 -3.09
C ILE A 39 -14.82 -35.93 -1.79
N ILE A 40 -16.05 -36.45 -1.84
CA ILE A 40 -16.84 -36.76 -0.63
C ILE A 40 -16.11 -37.79 0.24
N ARG A 41 -15.49 -38.80 -0.37
CA ARG A 41 -14.70 -39.81 0.35
C ARG A 41 -13.37 -39.26 0.89
N GLY A 42 -12.89 -38.15 0.34
CA GLY A 42 -11.63 -37.50 0.73
C GLY A 42 -10.40 -38.17 0.16
N GLN A 43 -10.54 -38.86 -0.97
CA GLN A 43 -9.45 -39.60 -1.62
C GLN A 43 -9.60 -39.48 -3.13
N ILE A 44 -8.65 -38.81 -3.77
CA ILE A 44 -8.59 -38.70 -5.23
C ILE A 44 -7.66 -39.77 -5.82
N ASP A 45 -7.81 -40.00 -7.12
CA ASP A 45 -6.94 -40.88 -7.89
C ASP A 45 -5.45 -40.49 -7.77
N GLN A 46 -4.59 -41.51 -7.62
CA GLN A 46 -3.17 -41.32 -7.36
C GLN A 46 -2.42 -40.77 -8.59
N GLU A 47 -2.86 -41.09 -9.81
CA GLU A 47 -2.27 -40.54 -11.02
C GLU A 47 -2.60 -39.05 -11.15
N VAL A 48 -3.85 -38.66 -10.84
CA VAL A 48 -4.27 -37.25 -10.82
C VAL A 48 -3.50 -36.47 -9.77
N SER A 49 -3.38 -36.99 -8.54
CA SER A 49 -2.55 -36.40 -7.47
C SER A 49 -1.11 -36.19 -7.95
N THR A 50 -0.51 -37.20 -8.56
CA THR A 50 0.88 -37.12 -9.06
C THR A 50 1.05 -36.01 -10.11
N LYS A 51 0.09 -35.88 -11.03
CA LYS A 51 0.10 -34.81 -12.05
C LYS A 51 0.01 -33.42 -11.42
N ILE A 52 -0.84 -33.23 -10.40
CA ILE A 52 -0.99 -31.96 -9.66
C ILE A 52 0.33 -31.57 -8.99
N PHE A 53 0.98 -32.52 -8.31
CA PHE A 53 2.27 -32.27 -7.65
C PHE A 53 3.40 -31.95 -8.64
N ILE A 54 3.40 -32.56 -9.83
CA ILE A 54 4.36 -32.21 -10.88
C ILE A 54 4.15 -30.77 -11.35
N GLU A 55 2.90 -30.35 -11.58
CA GLU A 55 2.58 -28.99 -12.02
C GLU A 55 2.93 -27.93 -10.97
N ALA A 56 2.65 -28.20 -9.70
CA ALA A 56 3.00 -27.31 -8.59
C ALA A 56 4.52 -27.03 -8.50
N ASN A 57 5.35 -28.00 -8.88
CA ASN A 57 6.81 -27.87 -8.84
C ASN A 57 7.39 -27.10 -10.04
N LYS A 58 6.64 -26.89 -11.12
CA LYS A 58 7.12 -26.12 -12.30
C LYS A 58 7.24 -24.61 -12.02
N SER A 59 6.47 -24.11 -11.05
CA SER A 59 6.43 -22.68 -10.69
C SER A 59 7.38 -22.28 -9.57
N ASP A 60 7.96 -23.24 -8.83
CA ASP A 60 8.93 -22.95 -7.77
C ASP A 60 10.32 -22.70 -8.40
N ASP A 61 10.92 -21.56 -8.07
CA ASP A 61 12.27 -21.15 -8.49
C ASP A 61 13.25 -22.31 -8.27
N GLU A 62 14.00 -22.73 -9.30
CA GLU A 62 14.77 -24.00 -9.33
C GLU A 62 15.73 -24.20 -8.14
N ARG A 63 16.04 -23.13 -7.41
CA ARG A 63 17.01 -23.08 -6.31
C ARG A 63 16.45 -23.48 -4.94
N ASN A 64 15.12 -23.63 -4.78
CA ASN A 64 14.47 -24.03 -3.52
C ASN A 64 13.47 -25.20 -3.71
N LYS A 65 13.86 -26.26 -4.42
CA LYS A 65 13.08 -27.50 -4.57
C LYS A 65 13.04 -28.30 -3.26
N VAL A 66 12.34 -27.81 -2.24
CA VAL A 66 11.87 -28.66 -1.14
C VAL A 66 10.63 -29.39 -1.64
N GLN A 67 10.70 -30.71 -1.76
CA GLN A 67 9.54 -31.53 -2.12
C GLN A 67 8.45 -31.36 -1.05
N LYS A 68 7.43 -30.55 -1.36
CA LYS A 68 6.26 -30.40 -0.50
C LYS A 68 5.50 -31.73 -0.46
N ASN A 69 5.14 -32.17 0.74
CA ASN A 69 4.33 -33.38 0.97
C ASN A 69 2.82 -33.09 0.91
N ALA A 70 2.45 -31.81 0.95
CA ALA A 70 1.08 -31.32 0.94
C ALA A 70 1.00 -30.04 0.11
N LEU A 71 -0.14 -29.84 -0.57
CA LEU A 71 -0.45 -28.64 -1.34
C LEU A 71 -1.78 -28.06 -0.87
N SER A 72 -1.87 -26.74 -0.81
CA SER A 72 -3.15 -26.06 -0.74
C SER A 72 -3.81 -26.14 -2.10
N VAL A 73 -5.06 -26.59 -2.13
CA VAL A 73 -5.86 -26.75 -3.35
C VAL A 73 -7.25 -26.15 -3.16
N LEU A 74 -7.88 -25.80 -4.28
CA LEU A 74 -9.22 -25.26 -4.34
C LEU A 74 -10.08 -26.16 -5.22
N ILE A 75 -11.21 -26.62 -4.69
CA ILE A 75 -12.13 -27.49 -5.40
C ILE A 75 -13.37 -26.67 -5.77
N CYS A 76 -13.56 -26.40 -7.06
CA CYS A 76 -14.83 -25.91 -7.59
C CYS A 76 -15.82 -27.07 -7.63
N MET A 77 -16.73 -27.08 -6.68
CA MET A 77 -17.66 -28.19 -6.44
C MET A 77 -18.92 -28.09 -7.30
N LYS A 78 -19.33 -26.88 -7.65
CA LYS A 78 -20.49 -26.62 -8.50
C LYS A 78 -20.11 -25.60 -9.57
N THR A 79 -20.36 -25.96 -10.81
CA THR A 79 -20.09 -25.17 -12.01
C THR A 79 -21.37 -25.09 -12.82
N VAL A 80 -21.66 -23.91 -13.36
CA VAL A 80 -22.84 -23.68 -14.21
C VAL A 80 -22.62 -24.38 -15.54
N LYS A 81 -23.63 -25.15 -15.96
CA LYS A 81 -23.63 -25.85 -17.24
C LYS A 81 -23.86 -24.85 -18.36
N THR A 82 -23.02 -24.94 -19.39
CA THR A 82 -23.18 -24.11 -20.59
C THR A 82 -24.22 -24.74 -21.51
N ILE A 83 -25.33 -24.03 -21.77
CA ILE A 83 -26.43 -24.54 -22.59
C ILE A 83 -26.29 -24.06 -24.04
N PHE A 84 -26.29 -25.02 -24.97
CA PHE A 84 -26.29 -24.76 -26.41
C PHE A 84 -27.62 -25.20 -27.03
N GLU A 85 -28.22 -24.34 -27.83
CA GLU A 85 -29.37 -24.66 -28.68
C GLU A 85 -29.01 -24.33 -30.14
N ALA A 86 -29.31 -25.24 -31.06
CA ALA A 86 -28.98 -25.07 -32.48
C ALA A 86 -27.51 -24.68 -32.76
N TYR A 87 -26.57 -25.19 -31.95
CA TYR A 87 -25.13 -24.88 -31.97
C TYR A 87 -24.73 -23.46 -31.55
N GLU A 88 -25.68 -22.65 -31.07
CA GLU A 88 -25.40 -21.35 -30.48
C GLU A 88 -25.55 -21.41 -28.96
N LYS A 89 -24.69 -20.66 -28.27
CA LYS A 89 -24.74 -20.51 -26.83
C LYS A 89 -25.98 -19.71 -26.48
N THR A 90 -26.82 -20.24 -25.60
CA THR A 90 -28.07 -19.56 -25.20
C THR A 90 -27.84 -18.53 -24.09
N GLN A 91 -26.75 -18.67 -23.34
CA GLN A 91 -26.41 -17.87 -22.16
C GLN A 91 -25.23 -16.94 -22.46
N ASP A 92 -25.40 -15.97 -23.36
CA ASP A 92 -24.30 -15.11 -23.82
C ASP A 92 -23.56 -14.39 -22.67
N GLU A 93 -24.27 -14.04 -21.61
CA GLU A 93 -23.76 -13.25 -20.48
C GLU A 93 -23.00 -14.08 -19.42
N ILE A 94 -23.14 -15.41 -19.41
CA ILE A 94 -22.49 -16.29 -18.44
C ILE A 94 -21.31 -16.99 -19.12
N ASP A 95 -20.09 -16.76 -18.64
CA ASP A 95 -18.91 -17.42 -19.19
C ASP A 95 -18.99 -18.96 -19.13
N GLU A 96 -18.35 -19.63 -20.08
CA GLU A 96 -18.26 -21.09 -20.08
C GLU A 96 -17.54 -21.59 -18.82
N LEU A 97 -18.02 -22.69 -18.24
CA LEU A 97 -17.48 -23.27 -17.01
C LEU A 97 -17.42 -22.28 -15.83
N THR A 98 -18.48 -21.48 -15.63
CA THR A 98 -18.56 -20.56 -14.50
C THR A 98 -18.69 -21.31 -13.16
N GLY A 99 -17.64 -21.27 -12.33
CA GLY A 99 -17.61 -21.90 -11.01
C GLY A 99 -18.30 -21.05 -9.95
N ILE A 100 -19.25 -21.63 -9.21
CA ILE A 100 -20.10 -20.90 -8.25
C ILE A 100 -19.89 -21.29 -6.79
N TYR A 101 -19.27 -22.44 -6.52
CA TYR A 101 -19.08 -22.91 -5.15
C TYR A 101 -17.71 -23.56 -4.96
N PHE A 102 -16.89 -23.01 -4.06
CA PHE A 102 -15.49 -23.39 -3.88
C PHE A 102 -15.20 -23.93 -2.48
N ILE A 103 -14.47 -25.04 -2.42
CA ILE A 103 -14.05 -25.72 -1.19
C ILE A 103 -12.51 -25.68 -1.09
N PRO A 104 -11.93 -24.95 -0.13
CA PRO A 104 -10.49 -25.00 0.14
C PRO A 104 -10.14 -26.33 0.83
N ALA A 105 -9.03 -26.95 0.43
CA ALA A 105 -8.54 -28.21 1.01
C ALA A 105 -7.01 -28.33 0.96
N ILE A 106 -6.47 -29.27 1.72
CA ILE A 106 -5.09 -29.75 1.60
C ILE A 106 -5.10 -31.06 0.82
N LEU A 107 -4.30 -31.14 -0.23
CA LEU A 107 -4.03 -32.38 -0.96
C LEU A 107 -2.67 -32.94 -0.55
N TYR A 108 -2.66 -34.19 -0.07
CA TYR A 108 -1.44 -34.96 0.18
C TYR A 108 -1.03 -35.77 -1.07
N ARG A 109 0.26 -36.12 -1.16
CA ARG A 109 0.81 -36.86 -2.31
C ARG A 109 0.12 -38.19 -2.58
N ASP A 110 -0.35 -38.86 -1.53
CA ASP A 110 -1.08 -40.12 -1.60
C ASP A 110 -2.54 -39.95 -2.10
N GLY A 111 -2.95 -38.73 -2.46
CA GLY A 111 -4.29 -38.42 -2.96
C GLY A 111 -5.30 -38.11 -1.85
N LYS A 112 -4.88 -38.09 -0.58
CA LYS A 112 -5.79 -37.79 0.53
C LYS A 112 -6.11 -36.29 0.58
N LEU A 113 -7.40 -35.97 0.74
CA LEU A 113 -7.88 -34.61 1.01
C LEU A 113 -8.09 -34.40 2.50
N ALA A 114 -7.73 -33.22 2.99
CA ALA A 114 -7.93 -32.83 4.38
C ALA A 114 -8.39 -31.38 4.53
N TYR A 115 -9.12 -31.12 5.61
CA TYR A 115 -9.48 -29.77 6.01
C TYR A 115 -8.26 -29.02 6.56
N ASN A 116 -8.07 -27.78 6.11
CA ASN A 116 -6.98 -26.93 6.57
C ASN A 116 -7.37 -26.17 7.85
N SER A 117 -7.13 -26.79 9.01
CA SER A 117 -7.40 -26.17 10.32
C SER A 117 -6.54 -24.94 10.64
N SER A 118 -5.39 -24.74 9.97
CA SER A 118 -4.48 -23.63 10.26
C SER A 118 -4.79 -22.36 9.47
N ASP A 119 -5.31 -22.48 8.25
CA ASP A 119 -5.67 -21.34 7.39
C ASP A 119 -7.12 -20.86 7.64
N LYS A 120 -7.95 -21.70 8.28
CA LYS A 120 -9.37 -21.41 8.63
C LYS A 120 -10.22 -20.92 7.45
N LYS A 121 -9.77 -21.10 6.20
CA LYS A 121 -10.58 -20.82 5.02
C LYS A 121 -11.81 -21.71 5.04
N VAL A 122 -12.96 -21.10 4.84
CA VAL A 122 -14.25 -21.79 4.75
C VAL A 122 -14.67 -21.89 3.28
N PRO A 123 -15.56 -22.84 2.94
CA PRO A 123 -16.23 -22.85 1.65
C PRO A 123 -16.89 -21.50 1.37
N TRP A 124 -16.95 -21.11 0.09
CA TRP A 124 -17.57 -19.84 -0.27
C TRP A 124 -18.26 -19.87 -1.63
N PHE A 125 -19.15 -18.91 -1.79
CA PHE A 125 -19.72 -18.50 -3.07
C PHE A 125 -19.08 -17.16 -3.47
N PRO A 126 -18.61 -16.99 -4.71
CA PRO A 126 -18.14 -15.71 -5.19
C PRO A 126 -19.19 -14.61 -4.98
N ARG A 127 -18.75 -13.43 -4.50
CA ARG A 127 -19.66 -12.33 -4.15
C ARG A 127 -20.53 -11.88 -5.33
N GLU A 128 -20.03 -12.00 -6.55
CA GLU A 128 -20.74 -11.69 -7.79
C GLU A 128 -22.02 -12.51 -7.99
N TYR A 129 -22.12 -13.71 -7.40
CA TYR A 129 -23.31 -14.56 -7.49
C TYR A 129 -24.25 -14.45 -6.26
N LEU A 130 -23.96 -13.54 -5.32
CA LEU A 130 -24.79 -13.30 -4.14
C LEU A 130 -25.55 -11.97 -4.22
N GLN A 131 -26.83 -11.95 -3.86
CA GLN A 131 -27.60 -10.72 -3.76
C GLN A 131 -27.18 -9.88 -2.54
N PRO A 132 -27.30 -8.54 -2.61
CA PRO A 132 -27.74 -7.74 -3.76
C PRO A 132 -26.65 -7.61 -4.84
N MET A 133 -27.06 -7.66 -6.11
CA MET A 133 -26.21 -7.51 -7.30
C MET A 133 -26.91 -6.64 -8.35
N VAL A 134 -26.15 -6.12 -9.33
CA VAL A 134 -26.69 -5.23 -10.37
C VAL A 134 -27.49 -6.02 -11.42
N GLU A 135 -27.05 -7.24 -11.74
CA GLU A 135 -27.68 -8.14 -12.73
C GLU A 135 -27.93 -9.51 -12.08
N PRO A 136 -29.19 -9.88 -11.76
CA PRO A 136 -29.51 -11.05 -10.92
C PRO A 136 -29.49 -12.42 -11.63
N LYS A 137 -29.17 -12.47 -12.93
CA LYS A 137 -29.39 -13.66 -13.78
C LYS A 137 -28.67 -14.94 -13.36
N LEU A 138 -27.58 -14.84 -12.59
CA LEU A 138 -26.86 -15.99 -12.03
C LEU A 138 -26.82 -15.97 -10.50
N SER A 139 -27.85 -15.39 -9.87
CA SER A 139 -27.88 -15.34 -8.42
C SER A 139 -28.17 -16.71 -7.81
N VAL A 140 -27.28 -17.13 -6.91
CA VAL A 140 -27.39 -18.42 -6.21
C VAL A 140 -27.86 -18.28 -4.76
N GLY A 141 -28.05 -17.06 -4.26
CA GLY A 141 -28.51 -16.79 -2.89
C GLY A 141 -28.18 -15.37 -2.41
N HIS A 142 -28.37 -15.10 -1.11
CA HIS A 142 -28.12 -13.81 -0.48
C HIS A 142 -26.82 -13.79 0.32
N VAL A 143 -26.10 -12.65 0.31
CA VAL A 143 -24.92 -12.46 1.17
C VAL A 143 -25.27 -12.57 2.66
N ASP A 144 -26.46 -12.12 3.06
CA ASP A 144 -26.92 -12.21 4.44
C ASP A 144 -27.13 -13.65 4.91
N ASP A 145 -27.52 -14.57 4.01
CA ASP A 145 -27.66 -15.99 4.32
C ASP A 145 -26.28 -16.64 4.55
N VAL A 146 -25.28 -16.23 3.76
CA VAL A 146 -23.88 -16.64 3.96
C VAL A 146 -23.36 -16.17 5.32
N ASP A 147 -23.47 -14.87 5.59
CA ASP A 147 -22.99 -14.26 6.84
C ASP A 147 -23.70 -14.85 8.06
N ARG A 148 -25.02 -15.08 7.98
CA ARG A 148 -25.80 -15.70 9.04
C ARG A 148 -25.39 -17.14 9.30
N PHE A 149 -25.19 -17.94 8.25
CA PHE A 149 -24.78 -19.32 8.42
C PHE A 149 -23.40 -19.41 9.07
N ILE A 150 -22.42 -18.67 8.57
CA ILE A 150 -21.06 -18.64 9.12
C ILE A 150 -21.09 -18.18 10.59
N SER A 151 -21.81 -17.10 10.89
CA SER A 151 -21.89 -16.54 12.25
C SER A 151 -22.51 -17.49 13.27
N ASN A 152 -23.45 -18.34 12.85
CA ASN A 152 -24.16 -19.28 13.72
C ASN A 152 -23.44 -20.63 13.90
N HIS A 153 -22.37 -20.91 13.16
CA HIS A 153 -21.67 -22.20 13.19
C HIS A 153 -20.16 -22.09 13.50
N VAL A 154 -19.71 -20.96 14.09
CA VAL A 154 -18.31 -20.73 14.46
C VAL A 154 -17.78 -21.81 15.42
N ASP A 155 -18.61 -22.25 16.36
CA ASP A 155 -18.31 -23.34 17.29
C ASP A 155 -18.00 -24.65 16.56
N ARG A 156 -18.80 -25.01 15.55
CA ARG A 156 -18.60 -26.19 14.72
C ARG A 156 -17.33 -26.08 13.88
N MET A 157 -17.00 -24.89 13.37
CA MET A 157 -15.74 -24.65 12.65
C MET A 157 -14.52 -24.92 13.53
N GLU A 158 -14.53 -24.47 14.79
CA GLU A 158 -13.42 -24.71 15.73
C GLU A 158 -13.31 -26.19 16.16
N GLN A 159 -14.43 -26.93 16.14
CA GLN A 159 -14.46 -28.36 16.50
C GLN A 159 -14.18 -29.30 15.33
N MET A 160 -14.22 -28.80 14.10
CA MET A 160 -14.04 -29.58 12.87
C MET A 160 -12.62 -30.16 12.77
N LYS A 161 -12.51 -31.49 12.66
CA LYS A 161 -11.20 -32.18 12.64
C LYS A 161 -11.05 -33.16 11.50
N THR A 162 -12.13 -33.78 11.05
CA THR A 162 -12.08 -34.79 10.00
C THR A 162 -12.62 -34.25 8.68
N TRP A 163 -12.22 -34.91 7.58
CA TRP A 163 -12.79 -34.61 6.27
C TRP A 163 -14.30 -34.85 6.23
N GLY A 164 -14.80 -35.89 6.91
CA GLY A 164 -16.24 -36.17 6.98
C GLY A 164 -17.05 -35.07 7.68
N ASP A 165 -16.50 -34.48 8.76
CA ASP A 165 -17.12 -33.32 9.41
C ASP A 165 -17.19 -32.13 8.45
N TYR A 166 -16.12 -31.92 7.68
CA TYR A 166 -16.03 -30.84 6.71
C TYR A 166 -16.98 -31.03 5.53
N VAL A 167 -17.11 -32.26 5.03
CA VAL A 167 -18.10 -32.64 4.01
C VAL A 167 -19.50 -32.31 4.46
N THR A 168 -19.84 -32.71 5.69
CA THR A 168 -21.16 -32.43 6.24
C THR A 168 -21.39 -30.91 6.33
N TYR A 169 -20.39 -30.16 6.80
CA TYR A 169 -20.46 -28.71 6.90
C TYR A 169 -20.66 -28.03 5.54
N PHE A 170 -19.85 -28.35 4.52
CA PHE A 170 -19.95 -27.67 3.23
C PHE A 170 -21.21 -28.05 2.46
N LYS A 171 -21.79 -29.23 2.70
CA LYS A 171 -23.09 -29.60 2.15
C LYS A 171 -24.19 -28.74 2.76
N GLU A 172 -24.28 -28.72 4.09
CA GLU A 172 -25.28 -27.90 4.79
C GLU A 172 -25.16 -26.41 4.46
N PHE A 173 -23.92 -25.90 4.32
CA PHE A 173 -23.70 -24.51 3.91
C PHE A 173 -24.25 -24.23 2.52
N TYR A 174 -23.98 -25.11 1.55
CA TYR A 174 -24.51 -24.98 0.19
C TYR A 174 -26.05 -24.99 0.18
N GLU A 175 -26.66 -25.95 0.88
CA GLU A 175 -28.12 -26.09 0.92
C GLU A 175 -28.79 -24.91 1.62
N HIS A 176 -28.15 -24.35 2.65
CA HIS A 176 -28.65 -23.17 3.33
C HIS A 176 -28.67 -21.92 2.44
N VAL A 177 -27.61 -21.71 1.65
CA VAL A 177 -27.49 -20.52 0.80
C VAL A 177 -28.36 -20.64 -0.45
N THR A 178 -28.33 -21.79 -1.12
CA THR A 178 -29.00 -22.00 -2.42
C THR A 178 -30.44 -22.47 -2.31
N LYS A 179 -30.86 -22.97 -1.14
CA LYS A 179 -32.13 -23.69 -0.92
C LYS A 179 -32.32 -24.94 -1.79
N ALA A 180 -31.30 -25.37 -2.53
CA ALA A 180 -31.25 -26.60 -3.32
C ALA A 180 -30.55 -27.70 -2.53
N LYS A 181 -30.90 -28.98 -2.75
CA LYS A 181 -30.15 -30.09 -2.16
C LYS A 181 -28.77 -30.21 -2.80
N PHE A 182 -27.77 -30.60 -2.04
CA PHE A 182 -26.40 -30.67 -2.54
C PHE A 182 -26.25 -31.66 -3.71
N GLU A 183 -27.00 -32.76 -3.72
CA GLU A 183 -26.96 -33.77 -4.78
C GLU A 183 -27.74 -33.38 -6.05
N GLN A 184 -28.49 -32.26 -6.03
CA GLN A 184 -29.19 -31.77 -7.20
C GLN A 184 -28.22 -31.05 -8.17
N HIS A 185 -28.58 -31.10 -9.45
CA HIS A 185 -27.86 -30.47 -10.54
C HIS A 185 -28.57 -29.20 -11.03
N GLU A 186 -29.48 -28.67 -10.21
CA GLU A 186 -30.26 -27.48 -10.51
C GLU A 186 -30.35 -26.63 -9.25
N ILE A 187 -30.16 -25.32 -9.39
CA ILE A 187 -30.44 -24.33 -8.34
C ILE A 187 -31.70 -23.58 -8.75
N PRO A 188 -32.73 -23.49 -7.87
CA PRO A 188 -33.92 -22.69 -8.15
C PRO A 188 -33.53 -21.24 -8.43
N SER A 189 -34.08 -20.66 -9.50
CA SER A 189 -33.96 -19.22 -9.70
C SER A 189 -34.63 -18.48 -8.54
N GLN A 190 -34.06 -17.33 -8.19
CA GLN A 190 -34.61 -16.43 -7.16
C GLN A 190 -35.67 -15.48 -7.73
N GLU A 191 -35.83 -15.43 -9.06
CA GLU A 191 -36.90 -14.70 -9.74
C GLU A 191 -37.92 -15.69 -10.30
N ASP A 192 -39.20 -15.52 -9.96
CA ASP A 192 -40.30 -16.47 -10.25
C ASP A 192 -40.50 -16.75 -11.77
N GLU A 193 -39.91 -15.94 -12.65
CA GLU A 193 -40.02 -16.05 -14.11
C GLU A 193 -38.79 -16.68 -14.79
N ASP A 194 -37.70 -16.91 -14.06
CA ASP A 194 -36.43 -17.40 -14.62
C ASP A 194 -36.28 -18.92 -14.52
N SER A 195 -35.62 -19.52 -15.51
CA SER A 195 -35.31 -20.94 -15.52
C SER A 195 -34.29 -21.29 -14.42
N PRO A 196 -34.34 -22.51 -13.84
CA PRO A 196 -33.36 -22.94 -12.85
C PRO A 196 -31.95 -22.96 -13.45
N ILE A 197 -30.94 -22.70 -12.61
CA ILE A 197 -29.54 -22.75 -13.02
C ILE A 197 -29.13 -24.22 -13.09
N GLU A 198 -28.92 -24.74 -14.30
CA GLU A 198 -28.37 -26.09 -14.50
C GLU A 198 -26.86 -26.13 -14.15
N LEU A 199 -26.44 -27.25 -13.55
CA LEU A 199 -25.09 -27.46 -13.06
C LEU A 199 -24.42 -28.63 -13.78
N GLU A 200 -23.09 -28.55 -13.91
CA GLU A 200 -22.24 -29.64 -14.37
C GLU A 200 -22.20 -30.81 -13.37
N ASN A 201 -21.92 -32.00 -13.89
CA ASN A 201 -21.80 -33.23 -13.08
C ASN A 201 -20.40 -33.39 -12.43
N HIS A 202 -19.42 -32.66 -12.93
CA HIS A 202 -18.02 -32.79 -12.51
C HIS A 202 -17.64 -31.70 -11.54
N ALA A 203 -16.65 -32.00 -10.69
CA ALA A 203 -15.95 -31.01 -9.90
C ALA A 203 -14.55 -30.77 -10.48
N TYR A 204 -13.99 -29.60 -10.19
CA TYR A 204 -12.70 -29.19 -10.75
C TYR A 204 -11.76 -28.76 -9.64
N LEU A 205 -10.51 -29.22 -9.69
CA LEU A 205 -9.47 -28.89 -8.71
C LEU A 205 -8.42 -27.98 -9.31
N PHE A 206 -8.05 -26.96 -8.54
CA PHE A 206 -7.03 -25.97 -8.83
C PHE A 206 -5.97 -25.96 -7.73
N ILE A 207 -4.74 -25.56 -8.07
CA ILE A 207 -3.69 -25.33 -7.07
C ILE A 207 -3.91 -23.96 -6.45
N ASP A 208 -4.08 -23.89 -5.13
CA ASP A 208 -4.28 -22.62 -4.44
C ASP A 208 -2.93 -21.91 -4.25
N ARG A 209 -2.71 -20.88 -5.08
CA ARG A 209 -1.55 -19.98 -4.98
C ARG A 209 -1.90 -18.65 -4.32
N THR A 210 -3.11 -18.50 -3.79
CA THR A 210 -3.55 -17.23 -3.21
C THR A 210 -2.74 -16.92 -1.95
N VAL A 211 -2.11 -15.74 -1.95
CA VAL A 211 -1.49 -15.16 -0.75
C VAL A 211 -2.49 -14.17 -0.16
N ASN A 212 -2.79 -14.30 1.14
CA ASN A 212 -3.66 -13.37 1.86
C ASN A 212 -2.99 -11.99 2.06
N SER A 213 -2.85 -11.26 0.96
CA SER A 213 -2.25 -9.93 0.90
C SER A 213 -3.18 -8.84 1.45
N SER A 214 -4.49 -9.13 1.55
CA SER A 214 -5.53 -8.23 2.03
C SER A 214 -5.66 -8.19 3.56
N PHE A 215 -5.06 -9.12 4.30
CA PHE A 215 -5.19 -9.23 5.77
C PHE A 215 -4.93 -7.90 6.51
N HIS A 216 -3.82 -7.23 6.22
CA HIS A 216 -3.47 -5.97 6.88
C HIS A 216 -4.43 -4.84 6.51
N ILE A 217 -4.93 -4.82 5.27
CA ILE A 217 -5.92 -3.84 4.79
C ILE A 217 -7.26 -4.07 5.52
N MET A 218 -7.69 -5.33 5.64
CA MET A 218 -8.91 -5.71 6.37
C MET A 218 -8.82 -5.28 7.84
N ASN A 219 -7.68 -5.54 8.50
CA ASN A 219 -7.45 -5.12 9.88
C ASN A 219 -7.46 -3.60 10.04
N LEU A 220 -6.90 -2.87 9.07
CA LEU A 220 -6.97 -1.41 9.04
C LEU A 220 -8.42 -0.93 8.96
N TYR A 221 -9.25 -1.46 8.05
CA TYR A 221 -10.66 -1.07 7.97
C TYR A 221 -11.44 -1.44 9.25
N ASN A 222 -11.22 -2.64 9.80
CA ASN A 222 -11.81 -3.04 11.08
C ASN A 222 -11.41 -2.09 12.22
N HIS A 223 -10.17 -1.61 12.22
CA HIS A 223 -9.69 -0.63 13.18
C HIS A 223 -10.37 0.72 12.96
N LEU A 224 -10.35 1.25 11.73
CA LEU A 224 -10.94 2.54 11.36
C LEU A 224 -12.42 2.64 11.76
N LEU A 225 -13.20 1.56 11.62
CA LEU A 225 -14.61 1.51 12.03
C LEU A 225 -14.82 1.57 13.56
N LYS A 226 -13.80 1.23 14.35
CA LYS A 226 -13.84 1.26 15.83
C LYS A 226 -13.22 2.54 16.41
N VAL A 227 -12.50 3.33 15.61
CA VAL A 227 -11.81 4.53 16.09
C VAL A 227 -12.81 5.63 16.42
N ASP A 228 -12.87 5.97 17.71
CA ASP A 228 -13.66 7.10 18.23
C ASP A 228 -12.84 8.41 18.27
N LYS A 229 -12.24 8.75 17.12
CA LYS A 229 -11.51 10.02 16.91
C LYS A 229 -11.82 10.58 15.52
N PRO A 230 -11.72 11.91 15.33
CA PRO A 230 -11.77 12.50 14.00
C PRO A 230 -10.52 12.07 13.21
N LEU A 231 -10.72 11.68 11.95
CA LEU A 231 -9.66 11.19 11.07
C LEU A 231 -9.64 12.07 9.82
N ARG A 232 -9.31 13.36 10.00
CA ARG A 232 -9.57 14.42 9.00
C ARG A 232 -9.03 14.09 7.61
N LEU A 233 -7.78 13.61 7.51
CA LEU A 233 -7.18 13.21 6.23
C LEU A 233 -7.98 12.09 5.55
N TYR A 234 -8.34 11.06 6.32
CA TYR A 234 -9.09 9.92 5.79
C TYR A 234 -10.52 10.32 5.42
N GLU A 235 -11.18 11.10 6.27
CA GLU A 235 -12.53 11.64 6.03
C GLU A 235 -12.57 12.52 4.77
N GLN A 236 -11.55 13.35 4.56
CA GLN A 236 -11.40 14.14 3.33
C GLN A 236 -11.16 13.25 2.11
N PHE A 237 -10.32 12.22 2.25
CA PHE A 237 -10.01 11.28 1.17
C PHE A 237 -11.23 10.48 0.70
N VAL A 238 -12.08 10.04 1.63
CA VAL A 238 -13.32 9.31 1.31
C VAL A 238 -14.52 10.22 1.09
N SER A 239 -14.34 11.54 1.13
CA SER A 239 -15.44 12.47 0.91
C SER A 239 -15.99 12.31 -0.51
N ARG A 240 -17.32 12.33 -0.63
CA ARG A 240 -18.03 12.37 -1.92
C ARG A 240 -18.30 13.80 -2.37
N GLU A 241 -18.01 14.78 -1.52
CA GLU A 241 -18.19 16.18 -1.85
C GLU A 241 -17.05 16.63 -2.78
N PRO A 242 -17.35 17.30 -3.90
CA PRO A 242 -16.32 17.83 -4.77
C PRO A 242 -15.49 18.86 -4.00
N ALA A 243 -14.16 18.81 -4.18
CA ALA A 243 -13.27 19.79 -3.59
C ALA A 243 -13.62 21.19 -4.11
N LYS A 244 -13.68 22.17 -3.20
CA LYS A 244 -13.87 23.57 -3.57
C LYS A 244 -12.63 24.06 -4.30
N LEU A 245 -12.81 24.61 -5.49
CA LEU A 245 -11.72 25.23 -6.24
C LEU A 245 -11.33 26.54 -5.56
N VAL A 246 -10.06 26.62 -5.15
CA VAL A 246 -9.45 27.82 -4.56
C VAL A 246 -8.45 28.39 -5.58
N PRO A 247 -8.32 29.72 -5.70
CA PRO A 247 -7.29 30.32 -6.54
C PRO A 247 -5.88 29.81 -6.17
N LEU A 248 -4.99 29.77 -7.15
CA LEU A 248 -3.60 29.43 -6.91
C LEU A 248 -2.93 30.52 -6.06
N LEU A 249 -2.07 30.08 -5.14
CA LEU A 249 -1.26 31.00 -4.35
C LEU A 249 -0.12 31.54 -5.23
N GLU A 250 -0.07 32.86 -5.37
CA GLU A 250 0.97 33.52 -6.16
C GLU A 250 2.35 33.34 -5.54
N ASN A 251 3.39 33.39 -6.38
CA ASN A 251 4.79 33.41 -5.95
C ASN A 251 5.19 34.81 -5.46
N ASP A 252 4.44 35.35 -4.52
CA ASP A 252 4.71 36.65 -3.91
C ASP A 252 5.75 36.56 -2.78
N LEU A 253 6.17 37.73 -2.30
CA LEU A 253 7.16 37.80 -1.22
C LEU A 253 6.65 37.13 0.07
N ALA A 254 5.36 37.22 0.38
CA ALA A 254 4.81 36.66 1.61
C ALA A 254 4.90 35.12 1.60
N ASN A 255 4.54 34.49 0.49
CA ASN A 255 4.59 33.05 0.32
C ASN A 255 6.04 32.54 0.22
N MET A 256 6.93 33.26 -0.47
CA MET A 256 8.35 32.92 -0.53
C MET A 256 9.02 32.90 0.85
N LYS A 257 8.55 33.73 1.79
CA LYS A 257 9.11 33.78 3.15
C LYS A 257 8.78 32.54 3.97
N LEU A 258 7.70 31.82 3.65
CA LEU A 258 7.29 30.60 4.36
C LEU A 258 8.16 29.39 3.98
N HIS A 259 8.75 29.40 2.77
CA HIS A 259 9.68 28.36 2.37
C HIS A 259 11.00 28.50 3.15
N SER A 260 11.22 27.56 4.05
CA SER A 260 12.28 27.47 5.05
C SER A 260 13.45 26.59 4.59
N GLY A 261 13.23 25.58 3.75
CA GLY A 261 14.29 24.62 3.40
C GLY A 261 14.22 24.03 2.01
N GLN A 262 15.37 23.95 1.33
CA GLN A 262 15.54 23.24 0.06
C GLN A 262 16.73 22.27 0.15
N MET A 263 16.56 21.07 -0.40
CA MET A 263 17.61 20.06 -0.47
C MET A 263 18.51 20.28 -1.70
N GLY A 264 19.84 20.13 -1.54
CA GLY A 264 20.84 20.20 -2.62
C GLY A 264 21.16 21.62 -3.11
N GLY A 265 20.15 22.44 -3.39
CA GLY A 265 20.31 23.86 -3.74
C GLY A 265 21.03 24.17 -5.07
N GLU A 266 21.42 23.15 -5.84
CA GLU A 266 22.15 23.30 -7.11
C GLU A 266 21.32 24.01 -8.20
N TYR A 267 20.01 23.78 -8.20
CA TYR A 267 19.08 24.39 -9.15
C TYR A 267 17.87 25.01 -8.44
N PRO A 268 17.41 26.21 -8.86
CA PRO A 268 16.21 26.81 -8.31
C PRO A 268 14.96 26.03 -8.74
N LEU A 269 13.93 26.03 -7.89
CA LEU A 269 12.62 25.50 -8.24
C LEU A 269 11.98 26.27 -9.40
N SER A 270 11.26 25.57 -10.28
CA SER A 270 10.42 26.22 -11.31
C SER A 270 9.31 27.06 -10.66
N PRO A 271 8.68 28.02 -11.38
CA PRO A 271 7.53 28.76 -10.85
C PRO A 271 6.39 27.85 -10.35
N SER A 272 6.05 26.79 -11.11
CA SER A 272 5.01 25.82 -10.73
C SER A 272 5.39 24.94 -9.53
N GLN A 273 6.67 24.61 -9.37
CA GLN A 273 7.14 23.91 -8.18
C GLN A 273 7.04 24.81 -6.94
N ARG A 274 7.35 26.11 -7.08
CA ARG A 274 7.19 27.08 -5.99
C ARG A 274 5.72 27.28 -5.61
N GLU A 275 4.81 27.33 -6.58
CA GLU A 275 3.37 27.35 -6.32
C GLU A 275 2.93 26.13 -5.48
N ALA A 276 3.39 24.93 -5.85
CA ALA A 276 3.10 23.71 -5.08
C ALA A 276 3.64 23.78 -3.64
N ILE A 277 4.85 24.30 -3.43
CA ILE A 277 5.42 24.53 -2.09
C ILE A 277 4.61 25.59 -1.31
N ASN A 278 4.18 26.66 -1.96
CA ASN A 278 3.36 27.70 -1.30
C ASN A 278 2.03 27.11 -0.82
N HIS A 279 1.36 26.32 -1.66
CA HIS A 279 0.15 25.59 -1.27
C HIS A 279 0.43 24.62 -0.13
N PHE A 280 1.52 23.87 -0.21
CA PHE A 280 1.94 22.95 0.85
C PHE A 280 2.12 23.67 2.20
N ASN A 281 2.77 24.84 2.22
CA ASN A 281 3.00 25.61 3.43
C ASN A 281 1.73 26.24 4.04
N HIS A 282 0.63 26.30 3.29
CA HIS A 282 -0.68 26.73 3.79
C HIS A 282 -1.60 25.58 4.19
N MET A 283 -1.18 24.32 3.95
CA MET A 283 -2.01 23.15 4.24
C MET A 283 -2.35 23.07 5.72
N GLN A 284 -3.61 22.75 5.98
CA GLN A 284 -4.11 22.43 7.31
C GLN A 284 -4.17 20.91 7.53
N ASP A 285 -4.30 20.53 8.80
CA ASP A 285 -4.44 19.12 9.19
C ASP A 285 -5.63 18.45 8.48
N GLY A 286 -5.32 17.41 7.70
CA GLY A 286 -6.27 16.63 6.94
C GLY A 286 -6.47 17.07 5.48
N GLU A 287 -5.79 18.12 5.02
CA GLU A 287 -5.88 18.55 3.62
C GLU A 287 -5.06 17.67 2.68
N ILE A 288 -5.46 17.65 1.40
CA ILE A 288 -4.85 16.86 0.35
C ILE A 288 -4.41 17.82 -0.76
N LEU A 289 -3.13 17.81 -1.08
CA LEU A 289 -2.58 18.58 -2.20
C LEU A 289 -2.27 17.63 -3.37
N ALA A 290 -3.01 17.78 -4.46
CA ALA A 290 -2.75 17.07 -5.70
C ALA A 290 -1.75 17.87 -6.56
N VAL A 291 -0.58 17.29 -6.84
CA VAL A 291 0.42 17.91 -7.72
C VAL A 291 0.56 17.07 -8.98
N ASN A 292 0.16 17.63 -10.12
CA ASN A 292 0.39 17.01 -11.42
C ASN A 292 1.75 17.44 -11.98
N GLY A 293 2.51 16.48 -12.49
CA GLY A 293 3.77 16.73 -13.16
C GLY A 293 4.00 15.73 -14.28
N PRO A 294 4.12 16.15 -15.56
CA PRO A 294 4.56 15.29 -16.65
C PRO A 294 5.94 14.62 -16.39
N PRO A 295 6.34 13.62 -17.21
CA PRO A 295 7.70 13.07 -17.14
C PRO A 295 8.75 14.18 -17.27
N GLY A 296 9.80 14.13 -16.44
CA GLY A 296 10.90 15.10 -16.48
C GLY A 296 10.67 16.44 -15.74
N THR A 297 9.50 16.70 -15.14
CA THR A 297 9.22 18.00 -14.48
C THR A 297 9.75 18.14 -13.04
N GLY A 298 10.77 17.36 -12.67
CA GLY A 298 11.42 17.48 -11.36
C GLY A 298 10.54 17.13 -10.15
N LYS A 299 9.58 16.20 -10.27
CA LYS A 299 8.72 15.75 -9.14
C LYS A 299 9.54 15.29 -7.93
N THR A 300 10.66 14.63 -8.18
CA THR A 300 11.59 14.20 -7.12
C THR A 300 12.21 15.40 -6.41
N THR A 301 12.65 16.42 -7.15
CA THR A 301 13.18 17.67 -6.59
C THR A 301 12.13 18.38 -5.75
N LEU A 302 10.88 18.43 -6.21
CA LEU A 302 9.77 18.98 -5.43
C LEU A 302 9.58 18.22 -4.10
N LEU A 303 9.58 16.88 -4.14
CA LEU A 303 9.45 16.06 -2.93
C LEU A 303 10.62 16.29 -1.95
N GLN A 304 11.85 16.40 -2.46
CA GLN A 304 13.01 16.74 -1.64
C GLN A 304 12.85 18.12 -0.98
N SER A 305 12.34 19.11 -1.71
CA SER A 305 12.04 20.43 -1.15
C SER A 305 10.95 20.36 -0.08
N VAL A 306 9.83 19.67 -0.31
CA VAL A 306 8.77 19.49 0.71
C VAL A 306 9.33 18.89 1.99
N VAL A 307 10.15 17.84 1.88
CA VAL A 307 10.76 17.19 3.06
C VAL A 307 11.74 18.13 3.76
N ALA A 308 12.63 18.79 3.02
CA ALA A 308 13.57 19.75 3.60
C ALA A 308 12.85 20.90 4.30
N ASP A 309 11.79 21.42 3.69
CA ASP A 309 10.98 22.51 4.23
C ASP A 309 10.37 22.15 5.58
N LEU A 310 9.73 20.98 5.66
CA LEU A 310 9.18 20.45 6.91
C LEU A 310 10.23 20.27 8.00
N TYR A 311 11.40 19.72 7.67
CA TYR A 311 12.45 19.50 8.64
C TYR A 311 13.01 20.82 9.19
N VAL A 312 13.28 21.79 8.31
CA VAL A 312 13.84 23.09 8.70
C VAL A 312 12.81 23.91 9.47
N ASP A 313 11.56 23.96 9.03
CA ASP A 313 10.48 24.67 9.75
C ASP A 313 10.28 24.13 11.17
N ARG A 314 10.24 22.80 11.33
CA ARG A 314 10.15 22.16 12.66
C ARG A 314 11.37 22.46 13.53
N ALA A 315 12.58 22.46 12.95
CA ALA A 315 13.80 22.80 13.68
C ALA A 315 13.81 24.27 14.12
N LEU A 316 13.39 25.20 13.26
CA LEU A 316 13.23 26.62 13.59
C LEU A 316 12.28 26.83 14.78
N LYS A 317 11.15 26.10 14.79
CA LYS A 317 10.14 26.12 15.86
C LYS A 317 10.51 25.29 17.09
N GLN A 318 11.64 24.57 17.07
CA GLN A 318 12.05 23.60 18.09
C GLN A 318 10.99 22.52 18.39
N GLU A 319 10.28 22.09 17.35
CA GLU A 319 9.29 21.03 17.43
C GLU A 319 9.90 19.66 17.18
N LYS A 320 9.11 18.59 17.42
CA LYS A 320 9.52 17.24 17.06
C LYS A 320 9.68 17.12 15.53
N ALA A 321 10.70 16.36 15.13
CA ALA A 321 10.93 16.02 13.74
C ALA A 321 9.66 15.44 13.09
N PRO A 322 9.37 15.79 11.82
CA PRO A 322 8.16 15.35 11.15
C PRO A 322 8.23 13.84 10.83
N LEU A 323 7.12 13.12 11.01
CA LEU A 323 6.96 11.76 10.50
C LEU A 323 6.41 11.84 9.07
N ILE A 324 7.17 11.35 8.10
CA ILE A 324 6.82 11.40 6.68
C ILE A 324 6.76 9.96 6.16
N VAL A 325 5.62 9.57 5.60
CA VAL A 325 5.41 8.25 5.01
C VAL A 325 5.25 8.41 3.50
N ALA A 326 6.13 7.78 2.73
CA ALA A 326 6.04 7.71 1.28
C ALA A 326 5.56 6.31 0.86
N ALA A 327 4.47 6.24 0.12
CA ALA A 327 3.89 5.00 -0.38
C ALA A 327 3.65 5.08 -1.90
N SER A 328 3.72 3.94 -2.58
CA SER A 328 3.39 3.82 -3.99
C SER A 328 2.96 2.38 -4.31
N THR A 329 2.11 2.22 -5.31
CA THR A 329 1.75 0.91 -5.87
C THR A 329 2.88 0.30 -6.71
N ASN A 330 3.92 1.08 -7.04
CA ASN A 330 5.08 0.63 -7.79
C ASN A 330 6.36 0.69 -6.94
N ASN A 331 6.99 -0.46 -6.72
CA ASN A 331 8.26 -0.59 -5.99
C ASN A 331 9.37 0.29 -6.56
N GLN A 332 9.43 0.47 -7.89
CA GLN A 332 10.46 1.31 -8.52
C GLN A 332 10.34 2.76 -8.06
N ALA A 333 9.12 3.29 -7.96
CA ALA A 333 8.89 4.66 -7.48
C ALA A 333 9.36 4.83 -6.03
N VAL A 334 9.10 3.85 -5.15
CA VAL A 334 9.59 3.86 -3.76
C VAL A 334 11.13 3.87 -3.73
N THR A 335 11.78 3.00 -4.51
CA THR A 335 13.25 2.96 -4.56
C THR A 335 13.88 4.23 -5.16
N ASN A 336 13.20 4.89 -6.10
CA ASN A 336 13.64 6.16 -6.66
C ASN A 336 13.62 7.27 -5.61
N ILE A 337 12.58 7.31 -4.77
CA ILE A 337 12.50 8.21 -3.62
C ILE A 337 13.68 7.92 -2.68
N ILE A 338 13.86 6.68 -2.23
CA ILE A 338 14.94 6.31 -1.30
C ILE A 338 16.33 6.70 -1.83
N THR A 339 16.59 6.43 -3.11
CA THR A 339 17.87 6.74 -3.76
C THR A 339 18.12 8.25 -3.81
N SER A 340 17.07 9.03 -4.12
CA SER A 340 17.13 10.49 -4.15
C SER A 340 17.46 11.11 -2.79
N PHE A 341 17.07 10.48 -1.68
CA PHE A 341 17.42 10.93 -0.32
C PHE A 341 18.79 10.41 0.17
N GLY A 342 19.41 9.46 -0.54
CA GLY A 342 20.74 8.92 -0.22
C GLY A 342 21.89 9.56 -1.00
N ASN A 343 21.66 9.97 -2.24
CA ASN A 343 22.69 10.48 -3.16
C ASN A 343 22.60 11.99 -3.33
N LEU A 344 23.00 12.75 -2.31
CA LEU A 344 23.14 14.20 -2.43
C LEU A 344 24.58 14.59 -2.74
N ASN A 345 24.74 15.51 -3.67
CA ASN A 345 26.02 16.18 -3.90
C ASN A 345 26.36 17.05 -2.68
N LYS A 346 27.58 16.89 -2.16
CA LYS A 346 28.12 17.77 -1.13
C LYS A 346 28.48 19.12 -1.76
N VAL A 347 28.04 20.21 -1.15
CA VAL A 347 28.35 21.59 -1.52
C VAL A 347 29.75 22.00 -1.03
N GLY A 348 30.28 21.31 -0.02
CA GLY A 348 31.60 21.54 0.56
C GLY A 348 31.60 22.29 1.90
N ILE A 349 30.50 22.24 2.66
CA ILE A 349 30.35 22.94 3.95
C ILE A 349 30.97 22.12 5.10
N SER A 350 32.27 21.86 5.01
CA SER A 350 33.06 21.13 6.03
C SER A 350 32.34 19.84 6.50
N ASN A 351 32.37 19.54 7.80
CA ASN A 351 31.70 18.40 8.41
C ASN A 351 30.20 18.64 8.71
N LEU A 352 29.63 19.82 8.40
CA LEU A 352 28.19 20.08 8.58
C LEU A 352 27.31 19.28 7.61
N GLU A 353 27.85 18.93 6.44
CA GLU A 353 27.12 18.14 5.45
C GLU A 353 27.04 16.64 5.78
N GLU A 354 27.67 16.23 6.89
CA GLU A 354 27.67 14.85 7.35
C GLU A 354 26.50 14.55 8.29
N ARG A 355 26.21 13.25 8.48
CA ARG A 355 25.25 12.81 9.49
C ARG A 355 25.98 12.62 10.81
N TRP A 356 25.63 13.44 11.80
CA TRP A 356 26.21 13.38 13.14
C TRP A 356 25.59 12.28 14.04
N ILE A 357 24.94 11.30 13.43
CA ILE A 357 24.38 10.12 14.09
C ILE A 357 25.09 8.89 13.54
N GLU A 358 25.40 7.93 14.40
CA GLU A 358 26.15 6.74 14.00
C GLU A 358 25.29 5.77 13.18
N GLY A 359 25.86 5.24 12.10
CA GLY A 359 25.19 4.30 11.20
C GLY A 359 24.17 4.92 10.21
N VAL A 360 23.87 6.22 10.33
CA VAL A 360 22.89 6.90 9.45
C VAL A 360 23.55 7.41 8.17
N LYS A 361 23.07 6.93 7.01
CA LYS A 361 23.61 7.24 5.67
C LYS A 361 22.58 7.91 4.73
N SER A 362 21.29 7.84 5.04
CA SER A 362 20.20 8.42 4.23
C SER A 362 19.11 9.00 5.14
N PHE A 363 18.26 9.87 4.60
CA PHE A 363 17.05 10.35 5.28
C PHE A 363 15.85 9.40 5.14
N ALA A 364 15.96 8.36 4.33
CA ALA A 364 14.88 7.40 4.09
C ALA A 364 15.18 6.03 4.72
N THR A 365 14.14 5.41 5.26
CA THR A 365 14.16 4.01 5.70
C THR A 365 13.15 3.21 4.86
N TYR A 366 13.61 2.15 4.23
CA TYR A 366 12.80 1.30 3.35
C TYR A 366 12.10 0.17 4.12
N PHE A 367 10.88 -0.18 3.71
CA PHE A 367 10.13 -1.32 4.22
C PHE A 367 9.98 -2.39 3.11
N PRO A 368 11.05 -3.14 2.77
CA PRO A 368 11.00 -4.18 1.74
C PRO A 368 10.17 -5.39 2.16
N SER A 369 9.62 -6.10 1.18
CA SER A 369 9.19 -7.48 1.39
C SER A 369 10.38 -8.40 1.69
N THR A 370 10.14 -9.55 2.30
CA THR A 370 11.20 -10.54 2.64
C THR A 370 12.05 -10.92 1.43
N GLN A 371 11.44 -11.04 0.25
CA GLN A 371 12.13 -11.36 -1.00
C GLN A 371 13.08 -10.24 -1.47
N LYS A 372 12.80 -8.99 -1.10
CA LYS A 372 13.55 -7.78 -1.52
C LYS A 372 14.62 -7.33 -0.51
N ILE A 373 14.74 -7.99 0.65
CA ILE A 373 15.75 -7.64 1.67
C ILE A 373 17.18 -7.73 1.11
N LYS A 374 17.52 -8.81 0.40
CA LYS A 374 18.87 -8.98 -0.17
C LYS A 374 19.21 -7.88 -1.18
N GLU A 375 18.25 -7.50 -2.02
CA GLU A 375 18.41 -6.41 -2.99
C GLU A 375 18.61 -5.06 -2.27
N ALA A 376 17.83 -4.79 -1.21
CA ALA A 376 17.97 -3.58 -0.40
C ALA A 376 19.37 -3.50 0.24
N GLN A 377 19.88 -4.61 0.77
CA GLN A 377 21.24 -4.70 1.32
C GLN A 377 22.32 -4.43 0.26
N GLN A 378 22.21 -5.04 -0.92
CA GLN A 378 23.17 -4.85 -2.01
C GLN A 378 23.22 -3.40 -2.50
N ARG A 379 22.07 -2.72 -2.51
CA ARG A 379 21.98 -1.29 -2.86
C ARG A 379 22.38 -0.35 -1.72
N GLY A 380 22.71 -0.88 -0.54
CA GLY A 380 23.09 -0.09 0.63
C GLY A 380 21.93 0.73 1.22
N TYR A 381 20.68 0.35 0.98
CA TYR A 381 19.53 1.03 1.56
C TYR A 381 19.44 0.76 3.06
N GLN A 382 19.07 1.79 3.82
CA GLN A 382 18.61 1.61 5.20
C GLN A 382 17.20 0.99 5.15
N TYR A 383 16.97 -0.12 5.83
CA TYR A 383 15.68 -0.79 5.79
C TYR A 383 15.27 -1.36 7.16
N THR A 384 13.96 -1.50 7.35
CA THR A 384 13.35 -2.08 8.54
C THR A 384 12.09 -2.87 8.16
N ASN A 385 11.40 -3.46 9.14
CA ASN A 385 10.17 -4.22 8.97
C ASN A 385 9.10 -3.73 9.96
N SER A 386 7.94 -4.38 9.96
CA SER A 386 6.81 -4.00 10.82
C SER A 386 7.09 -4.18 12.32
N THR A 387 8.14 -4.90 12.71
CA THR A 387 8.54 -5.11 14.10
C THR A 387 9.70 -4.19 14.54
N GLY A 388 10.23 -3.35 13.63
CA GLY A 388 11.32 -2.41 13.93
C GLY A 388 12.73 -3.02 13.89
N GLU A 389 12.89 -4.22 13.34
CA GLU A 389 14.18 -4.90 13.23
C GLU A 389 15.12 -4.21 12.23
N TYR A 390 16.36 -4.71 12.17
CA TYR A 390 17.43 -4.25 11.28
C TYR A 390 17.92 -2.83 11.62
N PHE A 391 17.72 -1.85 10.73
CA PHE A 391 18.31 -0.52 10.86
C PHE A 391 17.83 0.22 12.11
N ILE A 392 16.51 0.22 12.38
CA ILE A 392 15.93 0.96 13.52
C ILE A 392 16.37 0.35 14.85
N ALA A 393 16.28 -0.97 15.02
CA ALA A 393 16.77 -1.66 16.22
C ALA A 393 18.26 -1.38 16.50
N ASN A 394 19.11 -1.35 15.46
CA ASN A 394 20.52 -1.00 15.61
C ASN A 394 20.72 0.48 15.99
N LEU A 395 19.91 1.38 15.43
CA LEU A 395 19.97 2.81 15.69
C LEU A 395 19.59 3.14 17.14
N GLU A 396 18.55 2.49 17.66
CA GLU A 396 18.01 2.68 19.02
C GLU A 396 18.73 1.86 20.09
N ALA A 397 19.70 1.01 19.71
CA ALA A 397 20.52 0.28 20.66
C ALA A 397 21.26 1.25 21.60
N LYS A 398 21.25 0.98 22.91
CA LYS A 398 21.89 1.84 23.93
C LYS A 398 23.33 2.22 23.59
N GLU A 399 24.10 1.26 23.07
CA GLU A 399 25.48 1.48 22.64
C GLU A 399 25.57 2.48 21.48
N ASN A 400 24.68 2.38 20.48
CA ASN A 400 24.66 3.27 19.33
C ASN A 400 24.19 4.68 19.71
N ILE A 401 23.27 4.80 20.66
CA ILE A 401 22.86 6.08 21.24
C ILE A 401 24.07 6.79 21.85
N GLU A 402 24.85 6.12 22.70
CA GLU A 402 26.04 6.74 23.31
C GLU A 402 27.11 7.11 22.27
N LYS A 403 27.38 6.23 21.30
CA LYS A 403 28.28 6.55 20.17
C LYS A 403 27.82 7.77 19.38
N SER A 404 26.51 7.88 19.12
CA SER A 404 25.92 9.01 18.40
C SER A 404 26.03 10.32 19.19
N LYS A 405 25.88 10.28 20.52
CA LYS A 405 26.08 11.47 21.37
C LYS A 405 27.52 11.98 21.27
N ILE A 406 28.50 11.07 21.39
CA ILE A 406 29.93 11.42 21.27
C ILE A 406 30.22 12.00 19.89
N LYS A 407 29.70 11.37 18.83
CA LYS A 407 29.86 11.84 17.45
C LYS A 407 29.24 13.22 17.22
N LEU A 408 28.09 13.50 17.80
CA LEU A 408 27.42 14.80 17.70
C LEU A 408 28.24 15.89 18.39
N LEU A 409 28.66 15.67 19.63
CA LEU A 409 29.52 16.61 20.38
C LEU A 409 30.81 16.89 19.61
N HIS A 410 31.50 15.84 19.16
CA HIS A 410 32.75 15.97 18.42
C HIS A 410 32.58 16.79 17.14
N ASN A 411 31.58 16.47 16.31
CA ASN A 411 31.36 17.18 15.05
C ASN A 411 30.89 18.62 15.26
N CYS A 412 30.05 18.87 16.25
CA CYS A 412 29.61 20.22 16.60
C CYS A 412 30.80 21.08 17.03
N ASN A 413 31.64 20.56 17.93
CA ASN A 413 32.85 21.24 18.40
C ASN A 413 33.86 21.48 17.28
N LEU A 414 34.06 20.50 16.41
CA LEU A 414 34.92 20.63 15.24
C LEU A 414 34.43 21.72 14.28
N TYR A 415 33.12 21.78 14.02
CA TYR A 415 32.54 22.72 13.07
C TYR A 415 32.54 24.16 13.61
N PHE A 416 32.16 24.35 14.88
CA PHE A 416 32.03 25.68 15.49
C PHE A 416 33.28 26.17 16.23
N GLY A 417 34.31 25.34 16.38
CA GLY A 417 35.50 25.67 17.18
C GLY A 417 35.17 25.86 18.66
N THR A 418 34.32 25.01 19.20
CA THR A 418 33.82 25.07 20.59
C THR A 418 34.27 23.86 21.41
N ASP A 419 34.10 23.92 22.73
CA ASP A 419 34.43 22.83 23.66
C ASP A 419 33.19 22.38 24.47
N TYR A 420 32.05 22.22 23.81
CA TYR A 420 30.82 21.77 24.45
C TYR A 420 30.94 20.34 24.98
N THR A 421 30.41 20.13 26.18
CA THR A 421 30.35 18.82 26.85
C THR A 421 28.92 18.28 26.93
N GLU A 422 27.92 19.16 26.83
CA GLU A 422 26.50 18.84 26.90
C GLU A 422 25.82 18.99 25.53
N LEU A 423 24.95 18.04 25.18
CA LEU A 423 24.21 18.06 23.91
C LEU A 423 23.30 19.28 23.77
N ARG A 424 22.83 19.81 24.91
CA ARG A 424 21.96 20.99 24.94
C ARG A 424 22.66 22.23 24.37
N ASP A 425 23.96 22.37 24.63
CA ASP A 425 24.74 23.49 24.13
C ASP A 425 24.94 23.38 22.61
N CYS A 426 25.23 22.17 22.11
CA CYS A 426 25.27 21.89 20.67
C CYS A 426 23.92 22.18 20.00
N GLN A 427 22.82 21.71 20.58
CA GLN A 427 21.47 21.94 20.07
C GLN A 427 21.15 23.44 20.02
N LYS A 428 21.45 24.17 21.09
CA LYS A 428 21.25 25.62 21.16
C LYS A 428 22.08 26.34 20.09
N LYS A 429 23.36 25.99 19.95
CA LYS A 429 24.24 26.60 18.94
C LYS A 429 23.74 26.35 17.52
N LEU A 430 23.33 25.13 17.20
CA LEU A 430 22.72 24.80 15.90
C LEU A 430 21.43 25.60 15.65
N HIS A 431 20.59 25.76 16.68
CA HIS A 431 19.36 26.53 16.57
C HIS A 431 19.62 28.03 16.38
N ASP A 432 20.56 28.61 17.14
CA ASP A 432 20.95 30.01 17.01
C ASP A 432 21.49 30.31 15.59
N GLU A 433 22.31 29.42 15.03
CA GLU A 433 22.81 29.54 13.66
C GLU A 433 21.69 29.39 12.63
N LEU A 434 20.73 28.49 12.85
CA LEU A 434 19.58 28.33 11.97
C LEU A 434 18.71 29.59 11.97
N LEU A 435 18.47 30.20 13.14
CA LEU A 435 17.76 31.47 13.26
C LEU A 435 18.53 32.61 12.58
N PHE A 436 19.85 32.64 12.71
CA PHE A 436 20.69 33.62 12.01
C PHE A 436 20.54 33.50 10.49
N MET A 437 20.60 32.29 9.95
CA MET A 437 20.42 32.04 8.51
C MET A 437 19.02 32.41 8.04
N GLU A 438 17.98 32.09 8.83
CA GLU A 438 16.61 32.47 8.52
C GLU A 438 16.46 34.00 8.47
N ALA A 439 17.00 34.73 9.46
CA ALA A 439 16.97 36.18 9.46
C ALA A 439 17.68 36.79 8.24
N LYS A 440 18.81 36.20 7.82
CA LYS A 440 19.53 36.63 6.60
C LYS A 440 18.72 36.33 5.33
N LYS A 441 18.10 35.16 5.21
CA LYS A 441 17.18 34.83 4.11
C LYS A 441 16.04 35.85 4.02
N GLN A 442 15.39 36.14 5.14
CA GLN A 442 14.29 37.12 5.20
C GLN A 442 14.73 38.52 4.75
N ALA A 443 15.90 38.98 5.21
CA ALA A 443 16.45 40.26 4.78
C ALA A 443 16.78 40.29 3.28
N LEU A 444 17.38 39.22 2.74
CA LEU A 444 17.70 39.10 1.30
C LEU A 444 16.44 39.09 0.44
N LEU A 445 15.37 38.42 0.87
CA LEU A 445 14.10 38.41 0.16
C LEU A 445 13.46 39.82 0.10
N ILE A 446 13.52 40.58 1.19
CA ILE A 446 13.04 41.98 1.23
C ILE A 446 13.87 42.84 0.27
N LEU A 447 15.20 42.77 0.36
CA LEU A 447 16.11 43.51 -0.53
C LEU A 447 15.88 43.16 -2.00
N SER A 448 15.68 41.88 -2.33
CA SER A 448 15.38 41.44 -3.69
C SER A 448 14.04 41.98 -4.19
N SER A 449 13.02 42.02 -3.33
CA SER A 449 11.72 42.61 -3.66
C SER A 449 11.81 44.12 -3.90
N ASP A 450 12.57 44.84 -3.07
CA ASP A 450 12.79 46.27 -3.26
C ASP A 450 13.59 46.55 -4.52
N ALA A 451 14.64 45.79 -4.79
CA ALA A 451 15.43 45.90 -6.02
C ALA A 451 14.58 45.71 -7.28
N LYS A 452 13.63 44.76 -7.29
CA LYS A 452 12.69 44.58 -8.41
C LYS A 452 11.84 45.82 -8.71
N ARG A 453 11.55 46.67 -7.72
CA ARG A 453 10.83 47.94 -7.94
C ARG A 453 11.66 48.94 -8.73
N PHE A 454 12.99 48.84 -8.64
CA PHE A 454 13.93 49.74 -9.34
C PHE A 454 14.42 49.17 -10.68
N LEU A 455 14.56 47.85 -10.81
CA LEU A 455 15.31 47.20 -11.90
C LEU A 455 14.45 46.68 -13.08
N GLY A 456 13.13 46.89 -13.06
CA GLY A 456 12.22 46.30 -14.06
C GLY A 456 12.12 44.78 -13.94
N SER A 457 11.00 44.20 -14.39
CA SER A 457 10.79 42.75 -14.30
C SER A 457 11.70 41.98 -15.27
N GLY A 458 12.64 41.18 -14.76
CA GLY A 458 13.38 40.18 -15.55
C GLY A 458 14.90 40.38 -15.61
N THR A 459 15.42 41.52 -15.14
CA THR A 459 16.87 41.78 -15.12
C THR A 459 17.52 41.12 -13.91
N ARG A 460 18.59 40.33 -14.11
CA ARG A 460 19.36 39.77 -12.99
C ARG A 460 20.04 40.92 -12.24
N ILE A 461 20.01 40.87 -10.90
CA ILE A 461 20.68 41.87 -10.05
C ILE A 461 22.16 42.01 -10.44
N ASP A 462 22.85 40.91 -10.70
CA ASP A 462 24.25 40.89 -11.15
C ASP A 462 24.46 41.72 -12.43
N THR A 463 23.53 41.60 -13.39
CA THR A 463 23.57 42.35 -14.64
C THR A 463 23.31 43.84 -14.41
N CYS A 464 22.39 44.18 -13.50
CA CYS A 464 22.14 45.58 -13.15
C CYS A 464 23.31 46.21 -12.40
N LEU A 465 23.96 45.49 -11.48
CA LEU A 465 25.15 45.97 -10.79
C LEU A 465 26.30 46.21 -11.77
N GLN A 466 26.55 45.29 -12.69
CA GLN A 466 27.53 45.49 -13.76
C GLN A 466 27.19 46.67 -14.66
N THR A 467 25.91 46.84 -15.02
CA THR A 467 25.48 47.98 -15.86
C THR A 467 25.65 49.31 -15.13
N LEU A 468 25.31 49.37 -13.83
CA LEU A 468 25.50 50.55 -12.99
C LEU A 468 26.97 50.89 -12.77
N GLU A 469 27.85 49.90 -12.58
CA GLU A 469 29.30 50.12 -12.50
C GLU A 469 29.83 50.74 -13.80
N ILE A 470 29.42 50.22 -14.96
CA ILE A 470 29.80 50.76 -16.27
C ILE A 470 29.26 52.19 -16.47
N GLU A 471 28.00 52.46 -16.10
CA GLU A 471 27.41 53.79 -16.21
C GLU A 471 28.08 54.80 -15.26
N MET A 472 28.51 54.37 -14.07
CA MET A 472 29.26 55.20 -13.11
C MET A 472 30.69 55.49 -13.58
N GLU A 473 31.33 54.60 -14.34
CA GLU A 473 32.64 54.85 -14.96
C GLU A 473 32.57 55.84 -16.14
N HIS A 474 31.38 56.03 -16.72
CA HIS A 474 31.13 56.95 -17.83
C HIS A 474 30.60 58.34 -17.40
N LEU A 475 30.34 58.53 -16.10
CA LEU A 475 30.04 59.82 -15.45
C LEU A 475 31.32 60.43 -14.88
#